data_AF-A0A1B2Z1P4-F1
#
_entry.id   AF-A0A1B2Z1P4-F1
#
_cell.length_a   1.000
_cell.length_b   1.000
_cell.length_c   1.000
_cell.angle_alpha   90.00
_cell.angle_beta   90.00
_cell.angle_gamma   90.00
#
_symmetry.space_group_name_H-M   'P 1'
#
loop_
_entity.id
_entity.type
_entity.pdbx_description
1 polymer ?
#
loop_
_entity_poly.entity_id
_entity_poly.type
_entity_poly.pdbx_seq_one_letter_code
_entity_poly.pdbx_strand_id
1 'polypeptide(L)'
;MKNRRSFLKTACKPLVLAALSIPVLEACSSEETPNNPIIGSSTNETPTEPLVINIADGLFADLLSIGGWINYTAKNLLLIRISEVEVRAFDNRCPHQGNRDRWSLNGAKFECGYHNNSYSTECSGSLKCYTATLEDTTLTVTF
;
A
#
# COMPACT_ATOMS: atom_id res chain seq x y z
N MET A 1 -47.64 4.74 21.29
CA MET A 1 -47.88 5.33 19.96
C MET A 1 -46.99 6.54 19.79
N LYS A 2 -46.24 6.58 18.67
CA LYS A 2 -45.13 7.49 18.37
C LYS A 2 -45.60 8.93 18.13
N ASN A 3 -44.82 9.89 18.62
CA ASN A 3 -45.04 11.32 18.59
C ASN A 3 -45.48 11.87 17.23
N ARG A 4 -46.57 12.64 17.26
CA ARG A 4 -47.16 13.33 16.11
C ARG A 4 -46.32 14.56 15.77
N ARG A 5 -45.64 14.46 14.62
CA ARG A 5 -45.13 15.54 13.78
C ARG A 5 -46.06 16.77 13.83
N SER A 6 -45.52 17.93 14.19
CA SER A 6 -45.99 19.23 13.69
C SER A 6 -45.02 20.34 14.12
N PHE A 7 -43.93 20.54 13.38
CA PHE A 7 -43.33 21.86 13.27
C PHE A 7 -42.97 22.06 11.80
N LEU A 8 -43.99 22.47 11.05
CA LEU A 8 -43.83 23.05 9.72
C LEU A 8 -43.14 24.41 9.83
N LYS A 9 -42.54 24.83 8.71
CA LYS A 9 -42.01 26.16 8.35
C LYS A 9 -40.57 26.37 8.84
N THR A 10 -39.58 26.42 7.96
CA THR A 10 -39.40 27.56 7.03
C THR A 10 -38.65 27.15 5.77
N ALA A 11 -39.33 27.20 4.62
CA ALA A 11 -38.70 27.31 3.31
C ALA A 11 -38.62 28.80 2.95
N CYS A 12 -37.40 29.32 2.75
CA CYS A 12 -37.04 30.42 1.86
C CYS A 12 -35.66 30.96 2.24
N LYS A 13 -34.61 30.47 1.59
CA LYS A 13 -33.47 31.32 1.20
C LYS A 13 -32.97 30.85 -0.16
N PRO A 14 -33.06 31.67 -1.23
CA PRO A 14 -32.30 31.39 -2.44
C PRO A 14 -30.81 31.54 -2.12
N LEU A 15 -30.04 30.48 -2.36
CA LEU A 15 -28.58 30.52 -2.36
C LEU A 15 -28.14 31.21 -3.66
N VAL A 16 -27.58 32.40 -3.54
CA VAL A 16 -27.02 33.16 -4.67
C VAL A 16 -25.73 32.48 -5.13
N LEU A 17 -25.70 31.97 -6.35
CA LEU A 17 -24.48 31.60 -7.07
C LEU A 17 -23.73 32.88 -7.45
N ALA A 18 -22.49 33.03 -7.01
CA ALA A 18 -21.53 33.98 -7.57
C ALA A 18 -20.44 33.19 -8.31
N ALA A 19 -20.46 33.30 -9.64
CA ALA A 19 -19.43 32.79 -10.54
C ALA A 19 -18.56 33.96 -11.01
N LEU A 20 -17.28 33.99 -10.63
CA LEU A 20 -16.21 34.86 -11.15
C LEU A 20 -14.88 34.19 -10.76
N SER A 21 -13.82 34.05 -11.54
CA SER A 21 -13.50 34.38 -12.93
C SER A 21 -12.12 33.73 -13.17
N ILE A 22 -11.93 33.11 -14.33
CA ILE A 22 -10.69 32.42 -14.73
C ILE A 22 -9.60 33.45 -15.07
N PRO A 23 -8.34 33.30 -14.62
CA PRO A 23 -7.20 33.73 -15.41
C PRO A 23 -6.78 32.58 -16.33
N VAL A 24 -7.01 32.78 -17.64
CA VAL A 24 -6.39 32.00 -18.71
C VAL A 24 -4.92 32.40 -18.74
N LEU A 25 -4.03 31.47 -18.42
CA LEU A 25 -2.63 31.60 -18.79
C LEU A 25 -2.46 30.90 -20.14
N GLU A 26 -2.20 31.72 -21.17
CA GLU A 26 -1.61 31.32 -22.43
C GLU A 26 -0.18 30.79 -22.19
N ALA A 27 0.11 29.63 -22.77
CA ALA A 27 1.46 29.25 -23.16
C ALA A 27 1.36 28.55 -24.53
N CYS A 28 1.49 29.34 -25.61
CA CYS A 28 1.91 28.86 -26.92
C CYS A 28 3.44 28.67 -26.86
N SER A 29 4.09 27.66 -27.43
CA SER A 29 4.17 27.33 -28.87
C SER A 29 5.01 26.04 -28.98
N SER A 30 4.74 25.05 -29.86
CA SER A 30 4.85 25.16 -31.32
C SER A 30 4.05 24.07 -32.08
N GLU A 31 3.48 24.52 -33.21
CA GLU A 31 2.94 23.89 -34.45
C GLU A 31 3.66 22.60 -34.96
N GLU A 32 3.11 21.56 -35.65
CA GLU A 32 1.84 21.29 -36.38
C GLU A 32 1.43 19.77 -36.40
N THR A 33 0.15 19.50 -36.68
CA THR A 33 -0.66 18.24 -36.80
C THR A 33 -0.30 17.27 -37.97
N PRO A 34 -0.77 15.97 -38.06
CA PRO A 34 -2.13 15.51 -37.71
C PRO A 34 -2.36 14.08 -37.16
N ASN A 35 -3.49 13.98 -36.43
CA ASN A 35 -4.39 12.84 -36.16
C ASN A 35 -3.84 11.40 -36.12
N ASN A 36 -3.82 10.82 -34.91
CA ASN A 36 -4.19 9.43 -34.70
C ASN A 36 -4.84 9.28 -33.30
N PRO A 37 -5.99 8.61 -33.13
CA PRO A 37 -6.51 8.35 -31.79
C PRO A 37 -5.78 7.14 -31.22
N ILE A 38 -4.79 7.36 -30.35
CA ILE A 38 -4.18 6.27 -29.58
C ILE A 38 -4.50 6.47 -28.11
N ILE A 39 -5.33 5.54 -27.63
CA ILE A 39 -5.52 5.18 -26.22
C ILE A 39 -4.15 4.88 -25.62
N GLY A 40 -3.80 5.55 -24.54
CA GLY A 40 -2.59 5.23 -23.79
C GLY A 40 -2.42 6.16 -22.60
N SER A 41 -2.97 5.77 -21.45
CA SER A 41 -2.54 6.33 -20.17
C SER A 41 -1.13 5.81 -19.91
N SER A 42 -0.12 6.47 -20.45
CA SER A 42 1.28 6.23 -20.14
C SER A 42 1.57 6.83 -18.77
N THR A 43 1.31 6.05 -17.71
CA THR A 43 2.00 6.24 -16.44
C THR A 43 3.46 5.92 -16.67
N ASN A 44 4.29 6.95 -16.88
CA ASN A 44 5.73 6.82 -16.69
C ASN A 44 5.96 6.57 -15.20
N GLU A 45 5.78 5.33 -14.75
CA GLU A 45 6.18 4.91 -13.43
C GLU A 45 7.71 4.88 -13.41
N THR A 46 8.31 5.81 -12.66
CA THR A 46 9.74 5.76 -12.35
C THR A 46 10.04 4.39 -11.75
N PRO A 47 11.02 3.63 -12.27
CA PRO A 47 11.41 2.36 -11.68
C PRO A 47 11.73 2.55 -10.19
N THR A 48 11.11 1.77 -9.32
CA THR A 48 11.43 1.79 -7.90
C THR A 48 12.68 0.95 -7.68
N GLU A 49 13.75 1.58 -7.21
CA GLU A 49 15.01 0.91 -6.87
C GLU A 49 14.79 -0.21 -5.84
N PRO A 50 15.50 -1.35 -5.96
CA PRO A 50 15.37 -2.45 -5.01
C PRO A 50 15.88 -2.04 -3.63
N LEU A 51 15.30 -2.64 -2.59
CA LEU A 51 15.74 -2.48 -1.21
C LEU A 51 16.74 -3.57 -0.85
N VAL A 52 17.94 -3.18 -0.44
CA VAL A 52 18.98 -4.10 0.05
C VAL A 52 19.06 -4.02 1.57
N ILE A 53 18.99 -5.17 2.25
CA ILE A 53 19.00 -5.33 3.70
C ILE A 53 20.09 -6.35 4.07
N ASN A 54 20.94 -6.05 5.05
CA ASN A 54 21.75 -7.06 5.71
C ASN A 54 20.96 -7.67 6.88
N ILE A 55 20.58 -8.94 6.78
CA ILE A 55 19.79 -9.61 7.83
C ILE A 55 20.60 -9.91 9.10
N ALA A 56 21.93 -9.75 9.05
CA ALA A 56 22.79 -9.83 10.23
C ALA A 56 22.80 -8.52 11.05
N ASP A 57 22.21 -7.43 10.55
CA ASP A 57 22.06 -6.20 11.32
C ASP A 57 21.06 -6.42 12.46
N GLY A 58 21.29 -5.76 13.60
CA GLY A 58 20.51 -6.00 14.82
C GLY A 58 18.99 -5.80 14.68
N LEU A 59 18.55 -4.95 13.76
CA LEU A 59 17.12 -4.77 13.48
C LEU A 59 16.48 -6.01 12.86
N PHE A 60 17.25 -6.79 12.08
CA PHE A 60 16.77 -7.91 11.28
C PHE A 60 17.22 -9.26 11.83
N ALA A 61 17.89 -9.29 12.99
CA ALA A 61 18.51 -10.49 13.55
C ALA A 61 17.54 -11.67 13.73
N ASP A 62 16.23 -11.40 13.92
CA ASP A 62 15.21 -12.44 13.95
C ASP A 62 15.18 -13.26 12.65
N LEU A 63 15.44 -12.64 11.50
CA LEU A 63 15.54 -13.31 10.19
C LEU A 63 16.78 -14.20 10.06
N LEU A 64 17.70 -14.26 11.04
CA LEU A 64 18.79 -15.23 11.03
C LEU A 64 18.30 -16.67 11.31
N SER A 65 17.10 -16.82 11.88
CA SER A 65 16.49 -18.12 12.16
C SER A 65 15.32 -18.42 11.23
N ILE A 66 15.17 -19.67 10.80
CA ILE A 66 13.94 -20.12 10.12
C ILE A 66 12.73 -19.93 11.04
N GLY A 67 11.66 -19.34 10.51
CA GLY A 67 10.48 -18.93 11.25
C GLY A 67 10.58 -17.53 11.87
N GLY A 68 11.77 -16.94 11.88
CA GLY A 68 11.96 -15.54 12.26
C GLY A 68 11.26 -14.60 11.31
N TRP A 69 10.71 -13.51 11.85
CA TRP A 69 9.93 -12.54 11.07
C TRP A 69 10.02 -11.15 11.68
N ILE A 70 9.71 -10.13 10.89
CA ILE A 70 9.68 -8.74 11.34
C ILE A 70 8.61 -7.94 10.59
N ASN A 71 7.97 -7.02 11.30
CA ASN A 71 7.20 -5.92 10.71
C ASN A 71 8.07 -4.68 10.55
N TYR A 72 8.68 -4.52 9.38
CA TYR A 72 9.53 -3.39 9.04
C TYR A 72 8.70 -2.20 8.52
N THR A 73 8.06 -1.50 9.45
CA THR A 73 7.13 -0.40 9.17
C THR A 73 7.75 0.77 8.42
N ALA A 74 9.04 1.06 8.62
CA ALA A 74 9.73 2.16 7.93
C ALA A 74 9.79 1.97 6.39
N LYS A 75 9.64 0.73 5.91
CA LYS A 75 9.56 0.40 4.48
C LYS A 75 8.25 -0.28 4.10
N ASN A 76 7.26 -0.30 5.00
CA ASN A 76 5.97 -0.97 4.80
C ASN A 76 6.08 -2.46 4.47
N LEU A 77 7.04 -3.17 5.08
CA LEU A 77 7.31 -4.59 4.78
C LEU A 77 6.99 -5.51 5.95
N LEU A 78 6.40 -6.67 5.66
CA LEU A 78 6.44 -7.86 6.51
C LEU A 78 7.44 -8.83 5.89
N LEU A 79 8.42 -9.27 6.68
CA LEU A 79 9.45 -10.22 6.25
C LEU A 79 9.36 -11.48 7.10
N ILE A 80 9.50 -12.65 6.50
CA ILE A 80 9.58 -13.94 7.21
C ILE A 80 10.57 -14.87 6.53
N ARG A 81 11.45 -15.49 7.32
CA ARG A 81 12.36 -16.53 6.83
C ARG A 81 11.67 -17.89 6.88
N ILE A 82 11.55 -18.55 5.73
CA ILE A 82 10.83 -19.82 5.64
C ILE A 82 11.73 -21.03 5.36
N SER A 83 12.98 -20.78 4.94
CA SER A 83 14.00 -21.82 4.75
C SER A 83 15.41 -21.23 4.92
N GLU A 84 16.43 -22.07 4.78
CA GLU A 84 17.82 -21.63 4.83
C GLU A 84 18.15 -20.56 3.77
N VAL A 85 17.45 -20.57 2.63
CA VAL A 85 17.76 -19.76 1.45
C VAL A 85 16.61 -18.84 1.01
N GLU A 86 15.51 -18.81 1.76
CA GLU A 86 14.30 -18.07 1.35
C GLU A 86 13.75 -17.21 2.48
N VAL A 87 13.66 -15.92 2.19
CA VAL A 87 12.89 -14.93 2.95
C VAL A 87 11.81 -14.40 2.03
N ARG A 88 10.57 -14.41 2.51
CA ARG A 88 9.44 -13.81 1.79
C ARG A 88 9.18 -12.41 2.29
N ALA A 89 8.86 -11.52 1.35
CA ALA A 89 8.57 -10.12 1.61
C ALA A 89 7.15 -9.79 1.17
N PHE A 90 6.40 -9.09 2.03
CA PHE A 90 5.02 -8.68 1.77
C PHE A 90 4.82 -7.20 2.10
N ASP A 91 3.85 -6.56 1.46
CA ASP A 91 3.31 -5.28 1.95
C ASP A 91 2.70 -5.52 3.35
N ASN A 92 3.12 -4.74 4.35
CA ASN A 92 2.55 -4.84 5.70
C ASN A 92 1.15 -4.25 5.84
N ARG A 93 0.54 -3.80 4.74
CA ARG A 93 -0.84 -3.32 4.70
C ARG A 93 -1.83 -4.46 4.93
N CYS A 94 -2.54 -4.43 6.07
CA CYS A 94 -3.62 -5.38 6.33
C CYS A 94 -4.69 -5.29 5.23
N PRO A 95 -5.01 -6.38 4.51
CA PRO A 95 -5.99 -6.36 3.42
C PRO A 95 -7.40 -5.88 3.82
N HIS A 96 -7.77 -6.01 5.10
CA HIS A 96 -9.09 -5.59 5.58
C HIS A 96 -9.26 -4.06 5.60
N GLN A 97 -8.37 -3.33 6.29
CA GLN A 97 -8.52 -1.88 6.52
C GLN A 97 -7.22 -1.08 6.39
N GLY A 98 -6.12 -1.74 6.01
CA GLY A 98 -4.85 -1.09 5.74
C GLY A 98 -3.99 -0.76 6.95
N ASN A 99 -4.36 -1.23 8.16
CA ASN A 99 -3.51 -1.12 9.34
C ASN A 99 -2.16 -1.83 9.12
N ARG A 100 -1.08 -1.30 9.69
CA ARG A 100 0.30 -1.72 9.37
C ARG A 100 1.14 -2.13 10.58
N ASP A 101 0.70 -1.81 11.79
CA ASP A 101 1.57 -1.74 12.98
C ASP A 101 1.29 -2.83 14.03
N ARG A 102 0.20 -3.58 13.90
CA ARG A 102 -0.17 -4.67 14.84
C ARG A 102 -0.23 -5.99 14.12
N TRP A 103 0.94 -6.57 13.90
CA TRP A 103 1.07 -7.91 13.33
C TRP A 103 1.61 -8.87 14.38
N SER A 104 1.17 -10.11 14.32
CA SER A 104 1.77 -11.27 14.98
C SER A 104 1.89 -12.42 13.99
N LEU A 105 2.74 -13.41 14.29
CA LEU A 105 2.85 -14.63 13.50
C LEU A 105 2.31 -15.81 14.30
N ASN A 106 1.39 -16.57 13.70
CA ASN A 106 0.82 -17.79 14.28
C ASN A 106 0.98 -18.94 13.27
N GLY A 107 2.00 -19.78 13.48
CA GLY A 107 2.42 -20.77 12.49
C GLY A 107 2.85 -20.09 11.18
N ALA A 108 2.23 -20.49 10.06
CA ALA A 108 2.48 -19.91 8.73
C ALA A 108 1.44 -18.82 8.35
N LYS A 109 0.97 -18.05 9.33
CA LYS A 109 -0.02 -16.98 9.11
C LYS A 109 0.34 -15.71 9.87
N PHE A 110 0.31 -14.58 9.19
CA PHE A 110 0.33 -13.26 9.81
C PHE A 110 -1.07 -12.88 10.29
N GLU A 111 -1.19 -12.49 11.55
CA GLU A 111 -2.45 -12.07 12.16
C GLU A 111 -2.45 -10.57 12.44
N CYS A 112 -3.47 -9.88 11.95
CA CYS A 112 -3.66 -8.46 12.21
C CYS A 112 -4.37 -8.27 13.56
N GLY A 113 -3.67 -7.73 14.55
CA GLY A 113 -4.15 -7.56 15.93
C GLY A 113 -5.26 -6.51 16.13
N TYR A 114 -5.81 -5.93 15.06
CA TYR A 114 -6.99 -5.06 15.14
C TYR A 114 -8.31 -5.83 15.12
N HIS A 115 -8.41 -6.85 14.26
CA HIS A 115 -9.63 -7.64 14.06
C HIS A 115 -9.36 -9.14 13.99
N ASN A 116 -8.12 -9.56 14.31
CA ASN A 116 -7.63 -10.94 14.31
C ASN A 116 -7.80 -11.66 12.96
N ASN A 117 -7.79 -10.92 11.86
CA ASN A 117 -7.75 -11.52 10.53
C ASN A 117 -6.37 -12.14 10.30
N SER A 118 -6.36 -13.41 9.88
CA SER A 118 -5.13 -14.15 9.57
C SER A 118 -4.92 -14.28 8.07
N TYR A 119 -3.70 -14.07 7.61
CA TYR A 119 -3.31 -14.14 6.20
C TYR A 119 -2.15 -15.11 6.04
N SER A 120 -2.19 -15.93 5.00
CA SER A 120 -1.12 -16.88 4.69
C SER A 120 0.20 -16.17 4.40
N THR A 121 1.32 -16.79 4.79
CA THR A 121 2.68 -16.39 4.41
C THR A 121 3.11 -16.96 3.05
N GLU A 122 2.20 -17.44 2.22
CA GLU A 122 2.45 -17.84 0.82
C GLU A 122 2.22 -16.65 -0.13
N CYS A 123 3.02 -16.51 -1.19
CA CYS A 123 2.83 -15.44 -2.17
C CYS A 123 1.53 -15.56 -2.99
N SER A 124 0.85 -16.71 -2.93
CA SER A 124 -0.49 -16.91 -3.51
C SER A 124 -1.63 -16.44 -2.59
N GLY A 125 -1.30 -15.94 -1.40
CA GLY A 125 -2.25 -15.43 -0.42
C GLY A 125 -2.79 -14.03 -0.74
N SER A 126 -3.53 -13.46 0.22
CA SER A 126 -4.13 -12.13 0.08
C SER A 126 -3.20 -10.95 0.36
N LEU A 127 -2.02 -11.21 0.94
CA LEU A 127 -1.00 -10.18 1.13
C LEU A 127 -0.27 -9.96 -0.20
N LYS A 128 -0.02 -8.69 -0.56
CA LYS A 128 0.79 -8.38 -1.74
C LYS A 128 2.21 -8.89 -1.50
N CYS A 129 2.63 -9.89 -2.26
CA CYS A 129 3.99 -10.44 -2.21
C CYS A 129 4.93 -9.62 -3.10
N TYR A 130 6.17 -9.46 -2.65
CA TYR A 130 7.27 -8.88 -3.42
C TYR A 130 8.29 -9.95 -3.76
N THR A 131 9.05 -9.74 -4.82
CA THR A 131 10.19 -10.61 -5.12
C THR A 131 11.30 -10.32 -4.13
N ALA A 132 11.87 -11.37 -3.54
CA ALA A 132 13.00 -11.25 -2.65
C ALA A 132 14.03 -12.36 -2.91
N THR A 133 15.31 -12.01 -2.86
CA THR A 133 16.43 -12.96 -2.99
C THR A 133 17.35 -12.83 -1.78
N LEU A 134 17.71 -13.97 -1.18
CA LEU A 134 18.66 -14.03 -0.07
C LEU A 134 19.95 -14.67 -0.57
N GLU A 135 21.05 -13.93 -0.48
CA GLU A 135 22.41 -14.41 -0.74
C GLU A 135 23.25 -14.13 0.51
N ASP A 136 23.70 -15.21 1.17
CA ASP A 136 24.33 -15.18 2.50
C ASP A 136 23.47 -14.43 3.53
N THR A 137 23.85 -13.20 3.88
CA THR A 137 23.10 -12.32 4.79
C THR A 137 22.49 -11.12 4.07
N THR A 138 22.61 -11.04 2.75
CA THR A 138 22.09 -9.93 1.95
C THR A 138 20.75 -10.31 1.36
N LEU A 139 19.70 -9.64 1.83
CA LEU A 139 18.34 -9.73 1.31
C LEU A 139 18.08 -8.56 0.35
N THR A 140 17.72 -8.87 -0.89
CA THR A 140 17.30 -7.88 -1.89
C THR A 140 15.80 -8.02 -2.14
N VAL A 141 15.04 -6.93 -2.05
CA VAL A 141 13.58 -6.88 -2.26
C VAL A 141 13.24 -5.96 -3.45
N THR A 142 12.41 -6.44 -4.37
CA THR A 142 11.95 -5.72 -5.58
C THR A 142 10.42 -5.55 -5.55
N PHE A 143 9.94 -4.34 -5.86
CA PHE A 143 8.56 -3.88 -5.60
C PHE A 143 7.57 -3.97 -6.76
#